data_AF-A0A1H9XA48-F1
#
_entry.id   AF-A0A1H9XA48-F1
#
_cell.length_a   1.000
_cell.length_b   1.000
_cell.length_c   1.000
_cell.angle_alpha   90.00
_cell.angle_beta   90.00
_cell.angle_gamma   90.00
#
_symmetry.space_group_name_H-M   'P 1'
#
loop_
_entity.id
_entity.type
_entity.pdbx_description
1 polymer ?
#
loop_
_entity_poly.entity_id
_entity_poly.type
_entity_poly.pdbx_seq_one_letter_code
_entity_poly.pdbx_strand_id
1 'polypeptide(L)'
;MQKKIGAVVLAAAALAMTFTATAQAETNPKCPSGVTQIGSTKYLKSGGETVASVKQFKGCNKNWAYVYVWDSWRAKHKDFYLRAAIWTRTGSEAIDYNGGSRGQQEVWSNGANTLSQCTYAVGDVLWQSGTDLHGSTDERC
;
A
#
# COMPACT_ATOMS: atom_id res chain seq x y z
N MET A 1 -40.46 11.57 56.96
CA MET A 1 -39.70 10.38 56.51
C MET A 1 -39.09 10.68 55.15
N GLN A 2 -37.78 10.52 55.02
CA GLN A 2 -37.01 10.69 53.78
C GLN A 2 -37.41 9.62 52.74
N LYS A 3 -37.33 9.95 51.44
CA LYS A 3 -36.60 9.14 50.45
C LYS A 3 -36.36 9.92 49.15
N LYS A 4 -35.11 9.86 48.73
CA LYS A 4 -34.47 10.48 47.56
C LYS A 4 -34.63 9.60 46.30
N ILE A 5 -34.10 10.12 45.18
CA ILE A 5 -33.57 9.43 43.97
C ILE A 5 -34.60 9.33 42.82
N GLY A 6 -34.30 9.67 41.57
CA GLY A 6 -33.02 10.05 40.96
C GLY A 6 -33.20 10.38 39.47
N ALA A 7 -32.23 11.10 38.93
CA ALA A 7 -32.17 11.54 37.54
C ALA A 7 -32.05 10.35 36.57
N VAL A 8 -32.85 10.39 35.50
CA VAL A 8 -32.70 9.49 34.35
C VAL A 8 -31.77 10.19 33.35
N VAL A 9 -30.51 9.76 33.31
CA VAL A 9 -29.58 10.12 32.24
C VAL A 9 -29.75 9.08 31.12
N LEU A 10 -30.33 9.50 30.00
CA LEU A 10 -30.36 8.70 28.77
C LEU A 10 -28.95 8.73 28.16
N ALA A 11 -28.17 7.67 28.39
CA ALA A 11 -26.92 7.47 27.68
C ALA A 11 -27.21 6.94 26.28
N ALA A 12 -27.05 7.78 25.26
CA ALA A 12 -27.03 7.36 23.87
C ALA A 12 -25.72 6.61 23.60
N ALA A 13 -25.80 5.28 23.47
CA ALA A 13 -24.67 4.47 23.03
C ALA A 13 -24.43 4.71 21.52
N ALA A 14 -23.42 5.50 21.19
CA ALA A 14 -22.90 5.57 19.83
C ALA A 14 -22.22 4.23 19.50
N LEU A 15 -22.86 3.42 18.67
CA LEU A 15 -22.26 2.23 18.07
C LEU A 15 -21.15 2.69 17.12
N ALA A 16 -19.92 2.80 17.63
CA ALA A 16 -18.73 2.88 16.79
C ALA A 16 -18.59 1.55 16.04
N MET A 17 -19.15 1.48 14.83
CA MET A 17 -18.91 0.41 13.88
C MET A 17 -17.45 0.51 13.44
N THR A 18 -16.54 -0.05 14.24
CA THR A 18 -15.18 -0.32 13.78
C THR A 18 -15.29 -1.39 12.71
N PHE A 19 -15.42 -0.97 11.46
CA PHE A 19 -15.19 -1.83 10.31
C PHE A 19 -13.72 -2.25 10.36
N THR A 20 -13.42 -3.29 11.12
CA THR A 20 -12.27 -4.15 10.83
C THR A 20 -12.63 -4.85 9.54
N ALA A 21 -12.53 -4.14 8.41
CA ALA A 21 -12.42 -4.78 7.12
C ALA A 21 -11.33 -5.83 7.32
N THR A 22 -11.71 -7.11 7.23
CA THR A 22 -10.75 -8.21 7.18
C THR A 22 -9.68 -7.76 6.21
N ALA A 23 -8.44 -7.62 6.66
CA ALA A 23 -7.35 -7.24 5.78
C ALA A 23 -7.37 -8.25 4.63
N GLN A 24 -7.88 -7.84 3.47
CA GLN A 24 -7.78 -8.63 2.26
C GLN A 24 -6.29 -8.69 2.01
N ALA A 25 -5.67 -9.80 2.41
CA ALA A 25 -4.25 -10.00 2.23
C ALA A 25 -3.96 -9.85 0.74
N GLU A 26 -3.08 -8.94 0.39
CA GLU A 26 -2.77 -8.63 -0.99
C GLU A 26 -2.26 -9.93 -1.65
N THR A 27 -2.99 -10.41 -2.66
CA THR A 27 -2.67 -11.68 -3.31
C THR A 27 -1.76 -11.40 -4.50
N ASN A 28 -0.52 -11.87 -4.42
CA ASN A 28 0.42 -11.75 -5.52
C ASN A 28 0.19 -12.89 -6.53
N PRO A 29 -0.26 -12.60 -7.77
CA PRO A 29 -0.55 -13.64 -8.77
C PRO A 29 0.70 -14.42 -9.21
N LYS A 30 1.90 -13.86 -9.01
CA LYS A 30 3.19 -14.50 -9.33
C LYS A 30 3.73 -15.33 -8.16
N CYS A 31 3.04 -15.34 -7.02
CA CYS A 31 3.44 -16.10 -5.83
C CYS A 31 2.22 -16.79 -5.17
N PRO A 32 1.77 -17.93 -5.71
CA PRO A 32 0.56 -18.62 -5.22
C PRO A 32 0.66 -19.15 -3.79
N SER A 33 1.87 -19.41 -3.28
CA SER A 33 2.08 -19.82 -1.88
C SER A 33 1.89 -18.68 -0.88
N GLY A 34 1.60 -17.47 -1.36
CA GLY A 34 1.39 -16.29 -0.55
C GLY A 34 2.67 -15.50 -0.29
N VAL A 35 2.46 -14.25 0.10
CA VAL A 35 3.50 -13.29 0.45
C VAL A 35 3.17 -12.68 1.82
N THR A 36 4.19 -12.17 2.50
CA THR A 36 4.06 -11.48 3.79
C THR A 36 4.64 -10.09 3.65
N GLN A 37 3.89 -9.06 4.06
CA GLN A 37 4.39 -7.70 4.05
C GLN A 37 5.61 -7.60 4.97
N ILE A 38 6.63 -6.89 4.51
CA ILE A 38 7.79 -6.49 5.27
C ILE A 38 7.94 -4.97 5.15
N GLY A 39 8.53 -4.34 6.17
CA GLY A 39 8.60 -2.87 6.17
C GLY A 39 7.26 -2.20 6.50
N SER A 40 7.33 -0.88 6.56
CA SER A 40 6.17 -0.02 6.73
C SER A 40 5.49 0.22 5.38
N THR A 41 4.20 0.54 5.41
CA THR A 41 3.48 1.02 4.23
C THR A 41 3.84 2.48 4.01
N LYS A 42 4.34 2.83 2.81
CA LYS A 42 4.49 4.22 2.40
C LYS A 42 3.22 4.71 1.73
N TYR A 43 2.70 5.86 2.13
CA TYR A 43 1.58 6.51 1.43
C TYR A 43 2.09 7.63 0.53
N LEU A 44 1.63 7.63 -0.72
CA LEU A 44 1.83 8.71 -1.68
C LEU A 44 0.62 9.65 -1.59
N LYS A 45 0.89 10.94 -1.37
CA LYS A 45 -0.15 11.95 -1.17
C LYS A 45 -0.02 13.06 -2.20
N SER A 46 -1.15 13.57 -2.67
CA SER A 46 -1.23 14.80 -3.46
C SER A 46 -2.11 15.79 -2.70
N GLY A 47 -1.49 16.86 -2.20
CA GLY A 47 -2.11 17.73 -1.20
C GLY A 47 -2.50 16.92 0.05
N GLY A 48 -3.79 16.98 0.44
CA GLY A 48 -4.32 16.25 1.58
C GLY A 48 -4.86 14.84 1.27
N GLU A 49 -5.00 14.47 0.00
CA GLU A 49 -5.57 13.19 -0.42
C GLU A 49 -4.49 12.10 -0.47
N THR A 50 -4.79 10.91 0.07
CA THR A 50 -3.94 9.73 -0.12
C THR A 50 -4.28 9.12 -1.47
N VAL A 51 -3.30 9.11 -2.36
CA VAL A 51 -3.45 8.65 -3.74
C VAL A 51 -3.15 7.16 -3.83
N ALA A 52 -2.00 6.77 -3.30
CA ALA A 52 -1.50 5.41 -3.42
C ALA A 52 -0.72 4.98 -2.17
N SER A 53 -0.41 3.69 -2.12
CA SER A 53 0.51 3.12 -1.16
C SER A 53 1.51 2.26 -1.86
N VAL A 54 2.72 2.27 -1.33
CA VAL A 54 3.82 1.41 -1.70
C VAL A 54 4.10 0.50 -0.52
N LYS A 55 4.19 -0.79 -0.79
CA LYS A 55 4.47 -1.82 0.19
C LYS A 55 5.54 -2.76 -0.34
N GLN A 56 6.29 -3.34 0.57
CA GLN A 56 7.23 -4.40 0.27
C GLN A 56 6.73 -5.72 0.86
N PHE A 57 6.93 -6.81 0.13
CA PHE A 57 6.57 -8.15 0.57
C PHE A 57 7.72 -9.13 0.35
N LYS A 58 7.72 -10.23 1.11
CA LYS A 58 8.56 -11.41 0.85
C LYS A 58 7.68 -12.65 0.65
N GLY A 59 8.10 -13.55 -0.22
CA GLY A 59 7.42 -14.82 -0.50
C GLY A 59 7.93 -15.45 -1.78
N CYS A 60 7.71 -16.75 -1.97
CA CYS A 60 8.25 -17.49 -3.13
C CYS A 60 9.74 -17.25 -3.39
N ASN A 61 10.54 -17.22 -2.32
CA ASN A 61 11.99 -16.96 -2.35
C ASN A 61 12.41 -15.62 -2.97
N LYS A 62 11.51 -14.63 -2.99
CA LYS A 62 11.71 -13.31 -3.60
C LYS A 62 11.20 -12.18 -2.70
N ASN A 63 11.74 -10.99 -2.93
CA ASN A 63 11.15 -9.73 -2.48
C ASN A 63 10.26 -9.15 -3.60
N TRP A 64 9.19 -8.46 -3.21
CA TRP A 64 8.20 -7.91 -4.13
C TRP A 64 7.83 -6.50 -3.72
N ALA A 65 7.74 -5.60 -4.68
CA ALA A 65 7.11 -4.31 -4.49
C ALA A 65 5.66 -4.37 -4.95
N TYR A 66 4.81 -3.61 -4.28
CA TYR A 66 3.40 -3.52 -4.57
C TYR A 66 2.94 -2.08 -4.45
N VAL A 67 2.20 -1.62 -5.45
CA VAL A 67 1.55 -0.31 -5.45
C VAL A 67 0.05 -0.50 -5.59
N TYR A 68 -0.71 0.20 -4.76
CA TYR A 68 -2.17 0.24 -4.78
C TYR A 68 -2.67 1.68 -4.76
N VAL A 69 -3.65 2.00 -5.59
CA VAL A 69 -4.31 3.30 -5.69
C VAL A 69 -5.68 3.27 -5.03
N TRP A 70 -5.98 4.29 -4.23
CA TRP A 70 -7.25 4.42 -3.53
C TRP A 70 -8.40 4.60 -4.52
N ASP A 71 -9.52 3.90 -4.26
CA ASP A 71 -10.72 4.00 -5.09
C ASP A 71 -11.23 5.45 -5.22
N SER A 72 -11.19 6.21 -4.14
CA SER A 72 -11.64 7.62 -4.12
C SER A 72 -10.87 8.50 -5.10
N TRP A 73 -9.58 8.24 -5.26
CA TRP A 73 -8.73 8.98 -6.18
C TRP A 73 -8.87 8.45 -7.61
N ARG A 74 -8.81 7.11 -7.78
CA ARG A 74 -8.99 6.42 -9.08
C ARG A 74 -10.36 6.67 -9.69
N ALA A 75 -11.39 6.95 -8.90
CA ALA A 75 -12.72 7.30 -9.40
C ALA A 75 -12.68 8.58 -10.26
N LYS A 76 -11.83 9.55 -9.88
CA LYS A 76 -11.70 10.87 -10.52
C LYS A 76 -10.58 10.91 -11.58
N HIS A 77 -9.63 9.98 -11.50
CA HIS A 77 -8.44 9.94 -12.36
C HIS A 77 -8.35 8.57 -13.05
N LYS A 78 -8.50 8.54 -14.37
CA LYS A 78 -8.46 7.30 -15.17
C LYS A 78 -7.21 7.18 -16.05
N ASP A 79 -6.52 8.29 -16.27
CA ASP A 79 -5.34 8.36 -17.13
C ASP A 79 -4.07 8.42 -16.30
N PHE A 80 -3.72 7.30 -15.69
CA PHE A 80 -2.48 7.15 -14.96
C PHE A 80 -1.89 5.77 -15.19
N TYR A 81 -0.61 5.62 -14.89
CA TYR A 81 0.10 4.35 -14.91
C TYR A 81 0.80 4.14 -13.57
N LEU A 82 0.99 2.88 -13.20
CA LEU A 82 1.69 2.50 -11.99
C LEU A 82 3.00 1.81 -12.31
N ARG A 83 3.99 1.99 -11.45
CA ARG A 83 5.24 1.21 -11.43
C ARG A 83 5.52 0.72 -10.04
N ALA A 84 6.03 -0.51 -9.94
CA ALA A 84 6.51 -1.10 -8.70
C ALA A 84 7.89 -1.72 -8.94
N ALA A 85 8.83 -1.45 -8.04
CA ALA A 85 10.21 -1.89 -8.15
C ALA A 85 10.85 -2.15 -6.78
N ILE A 86 11.75 -3.12 -6.73
CA ILE A 86 12.64 -3.40 -5.60
C ILE A 86 14.01 -2.83 -5.93
N TRP A 87 14.53 -2.07 -4.98
CA TRP A 87 15.88 -1.54 -5.01
C TRP A 87 16.70 -2.12 -3.86
N THR A 88 18.01 -2.13 -4.04
CA THR A 88 18.97 -2.44 -2.97
C THR A 88 19.76 -1.19 -2.65
N ARG A 89 20.27 -1.10 -1.41
CA ARG A 89 20.99 0.08 -0.92
C ARG A 89 22.16 0.52 -1.83
N THR A 90 22.83 -0.45 -2.43
CA THR A 90 24.06 -0.25 -3.21
C THR A 90 23.81 -0.29 -4.72
N GLY A 91 22.58 -0.59 -5.16
CA GLY A 91 22.25 -0.67 -6.57
C GLY A 91 22.04 0.72 -7.18
N SER A 92 22.59 0.94 -8.37
CA SER A 92 22.30 2.15 -9.17
C SER A 92 21.02 2.02 -9.99
N GLU A 93 20.41 0.83 -10.02
CA GLU A 93 19.20 0.51 -10.76
C GLU A 93 18.28 -0.39 -9.95
N ALA A 94 17.01 -0.43 -10.39
CA ALA A 94 16.02 -1.33 -9.82
C ALA A 94 16.41 -2.79 -10.12
N ILE A 95 16.40 -3.64 -9.09
CA ILE A 95 16.68 -5.08 -9.24
C ILE A 95 15.51 -5.79 -9.91
N ASP A 96 14.29 -5.33 -9.62
CA ASP A 96 13.11 -5.71 -10.37
C ASP A 96 12.28 -4.47 -10.69
N TYR A 97 11.40 -4.63 -11.67
CA TYR A 97 10.53 -3.55 -12.11
C TYR A 97 9.32 -4.14 -12.82
N ASN A 98 8.14 -3.57 -12.59
CA ASN A 98 6.97 -3.84 -13.42
C ASN A 98 6.09 -2.58 -13.54
N GLY A 99 5.43 -2.45 -14.69
CA GLY A 99 4.46 -1.40 -14.98
C GLY A 99 3.04 -1.96 -15.10
N GLY A 100 2.05 -1.20 -14.64
CA GLY A 100 0.64 -1.51 -14.82
C GLY A 100 0.08 -0.96 -16.13
N SER A 101 -1.09 -1.47 -16.53
CA SER A 101 -1.91 -0.90 -17.60
C SER A 101 -2.50 0.45 -17.18
N ARG A 102 -2.96 1.23 -18.16
CA ARG A 102 -3.61 2.52 -17.94
C ARG A 102 -4.80 2.38 -16.98
N GLY A 103 -4.81 3.19 -15.92
CA GLY A 103 -5.89 3.24 -14.93
C GLY A 103 -6.01 1.98 -14.06
N GLN A 104 -4.99 1.10 -14.07
CA GLN A 104 -4.95 -0.09 -13.25
C GLN A 104 -4.85 0.29 -11.77
N GLN A 105 -5.61 -0.41 -10.92
CA GLN A 105 -5.71 -0.07 -9.50
C GLN A 105 -4.48 -0.47 -8.70
N GLU A 106 -3.83 -1.55 -9.10
CA GLU A 106 -2.70 -2.12 -8.38
C GLU A 106 -1.69 -2.75 -9.32
N VAL A 107 -0.42 -2.77 -8.92
CA VAL A 107 0.62 -3.49 -9.64
C VAL A 107 1.60 -4.13 -8.67
N TRP A 108 1.99 -5.37 -8.98
CA TRP A 108 3.10 -6.08 -8.34
C TRP A 108 4.34 -6.00 -9.22
N SER A 109 5.51 -5.90 -8.62
CA SER A 109 6.79 -6.04 -9.32
C SER A 109 6.98 -7.45 -9.89
N ASN A 110 8.12 -7.70 -10.54
CA ASN A 110 8.43 -9.00 -11.15
C ASN A 110 9.02 -10.02 -10.15
N GLY A 111 9.45 -9.58 -8.97
CA GLY A 111 10.00 -10.41 -7.92
C GLY A 111 11.53 -10.48 -7.97
N ALA A 112 12.19 -9.81 -7.03
CA ALA A 112 13.64 -9.72 -6.93
C ALA A 112 14.25 -10.86 -6.09
N ASN A 113 15.32 -11.47 -6.59
CA ASN A 113 16.09 -12.49 -5.87
C ASN A 113 17.08 -11.83 -4.87
N THR A 114 16.55 -11.14 -3.87
CA THR A 114 17.32 -10.24 -3.00
C THR A 114 17.11 -10.49 -1.51
N LEU A 115 16.66 -11.68 -1.12
CA LEU A 115 16.39 -12.00 0.30
C LEU A 115 17.61 -11.89 1.22
N SER A 116 18.81 -11.95 0.67
CA SER A 116 20.08 -11.77 1.39
C SER A 116 20.61 -10.33 1.36
N GLN A 117 19.81 -9.38 0.87
CA GLN A 117 20.21 -7.99 0.69
C GLN A 117 19.24 -7.05 1.38
N CYS A 118 19.77 -5.95 1.89
CA CYS A 118 18.94 -4.84 2.33
C CYS A 118 18.20 -4.24 1.14
N THR A 119 16.87 -4.19 1.21
CA THR A 119 16.01 -3.78 0.10
C THR A 119 14.91 -2.83 0.54
N TYR A 120 14.43 -2.02 -0.38
CA TYR A 120 13.22 -1.21 -0.21
C TYR A 120 12.35 -1.31 -1.47
N ALA A 121 11.03 -1.20 -1.31
CA ALA A 121 10.11 -1.06 -2.42
C ALA A 121 9.98 0.40 -2.83
N VAL A 122 9.87 0.61 -4.14
CA VAL A 122 9.64 1.89 -4.80
C VAL A 122 8.35 1.77 -5.59
N GLY A 123 7.56 2.85 -5.57
CA GLY A 123 6.34 2.95 -6.34
C GLY A 123 6.17 4.32 -6.97
N ASP A 124 5.65 4.32 -8.19
CA ASP A 124 5.30 5.53 -8.94
C ASP A 124 3.82 5.53 -9.33
N VAL A 125 3.22 6.72 -9.28
CA VAL A 125 1.97 7.06 -9.99
C VAL A 125 2.31 8.10 -11.05
N LEU A 126 2.06 7.76 -12.31
CA LEU A 126 2.51 8.51 -13.47
C LEU A 126 1.32 9.01 -14.27
N TRP A 127 1.40 10.23 -14.74
CA TRP A 127 0.51 10.76 -15.77
C TRP A 127 1.25 10.80 -17.10
N GLN A 128 0.55 11.05 -18.21
CA GLN A 128 1.21 11.15 -19.53
C GLN A 128 2.28 12.25 -19.60
N SER A 129 2.19 13.26 -18.72
CA SER A 129 3.20 14.32 -18.57
C SER A 129 4.49 13.86 -17.87
N GLY A 130 4.50 12.72 -17.18
CA GLY A 130 5.65 12.22 -16.42
C GLY A 130 5.26 11.58 -15.07
N THR A 131 6.25 11.41 -14.19
CA THR A 131 6.03 10.99 -12.80
C THR A 131 5.57 12.16 -11.96
N ASP A 132 4.36 12.11 -11.41
CA ASP A 132 3.91 13.17 -10.51
C ASP A 132 3.94 12.73 -9.03
N LEU A 133 3.95 11.42 -8.74
CA LEU A 133 4.13 10.91 -7.38
C LEU A 133 5.09 9.72 -7.35
N HIS A 134 6.07 9.82 -6.47
CA HIS A 134 7.08 8.80 -6.23
C HIS A 134 7.26 8.60 -4.72
N GLY A 135 7.55 7.37 -4.30
CA GLY A 135 8.04 7.14 -2.95
C GLY A 135 8.55 5.74 -2.73
N SER A 136 9.30 5.60 -1.65
CA SER A 136 9.87 4.33 -1.20
C SER A 136 9.41 3.96 0.20
N THR A 137 9.37 2.66 0.47
CA THR A 137 9.29 2.15 1.84
C THR A 137 10.61 2.36 2.57
N ASP A 138 10.59 2.15 3.88
CA ASP A 138 11.83 2.01 4.65
C ASP A 138 12.61 0.78 4.17
N GLU A 139 13.93 0.84 4.30
CA GLU A 139 14.82 -0.27 4.00
C GLU A 139 14.61 -1.44 4.98
N ARG A 140 14.69 -2.66 4.46
CA ARG A 140 14.64 -3.91 5.23
C ARG A 140 15.86 -4.78 4.98
N CYS A 141 16.54 -5.04 6.09
CA CYS A 141 17.49 -6.10 6.34
C CYS A 141 16.91 -6.95 7.51
#